data_AF-A0A926B7P8-F1
#
_entry.id   AF-A0A926B7P8-F1
#
_cell.length_a   1.000
_cell.length_b   1.000
_cell.length_c   1.000
_cell.angle_alpha   90.00
_cell.angle_beta   90.00
_cell.angle_gamma   90.00
#
_symmetry.space_group_name_H-M   'P 1'
#
loop_
_entity.id
_entity.type
_entity.pdbx_description
1 polymer ?
#
loop_
_entity_poly.entity_id
_entity_poly.type
_entity_poly.pdbx_seq_one_letter_code
_entity_poly.pdbx_strand_id
1 'polypeptide(L)'
;MITARQLEKINLSAKHRHLLAGVAIALLVVSCSTGYMAPPVSPQLLQGSRESSAILQRGYVVHQAKCAKCHPFENPANYEISDLTENIVPEMASESKLNHADEQAVLAYLLAARKIPAQQQ
;
A
#
# COMPACT_ATOMS: atom_id res chain seq x y z
N MET A 1 38.44 48.45 -15.08
CA MET A 1 37.16 48.85 -15.72
C MET A 1 36.43 47.60 -16.18
N ILE A 2 35.38 47.19 -15.47
CA ILE A 2 34.58 46.01 -15.81
C ILE A 2 33.49 46.47 -16.79
N THR A 3 33.47 45.90 -17.99
CA THR A 3 32.52 46.29 -19.07
C THR A 3 31.13 45.73 -18.82
N ALA A 4 30.07 46.46 -19.20
CA ALA A 4 28.65 46.09 -19.03
C ALA A 4 28.30 44.66 -19.50
N ARG A 5 28.99 44.12 -20.51
CA ARG A 5 28.82 42.73 -20.99
C ARG A 5 29.22 41.64 -19.99
N GLN A 6 30.10 41.95 -19.01
CA GLN A 6 30.52 41.00 -17.98
C GLN A 6 29.48 40.86 -16.86
N LEU A 7 28.72 41.93 -16.55
CA LEU A 7 27.65 41.91 -15.55
C LEU A 7 26.43 41.08 -16.00
N GLU A 8 26.15 41.03 -17.30
CA GLU A 8 25.01 40.29 -17.87
C GLU A 8 25.19 38.77 -17.77
N LYS A 9 26.42 38.26 -17.99
CA LYS A 9 26.76 36.83 -17.87
C LYS A 9 26.69 36.32 -16.43
N ILE A 10 27.09 37.16 -15.46
CA ILE A 10 27.05 36.82 -14.03
C ILE A 10 25.60 36.71 -13.54
N ASN A 11 24.72 37.62 -14.00
CA ASN A 11 23.29 37.59 -13.69
C ASN A 11 22.55 36.42 -14.35
N LEU A 12 22.95 36.01 -15.55
CA LEU A 12 22.35 34.85 -16.23
C LEU A 12 22.70 33.55 -15.49
N SER A 13 23.95 33.37 -15.07
CA SER A 13 24.41 32.20 -14.29
C SER A 13 23.74 32.08 -12.90
N ALA A 14 23.54 33.21 -12.21
CA ALA A 14 22.86 33.24 -10.92
C ALA A 14 21.35 32.88 -11.05
N LYS A 15 20.65 33.41 -12.05
CA LYS A 15 19.22 33.13 -12.29
C LYS A 15 18.95 31.66 -12.61
N HIS A 16 19.82 31.00 -13.39
CA HIS A 16 19.70 29.58 -13.69
C HIS A 16 19.99 28.69 -12.46
N ARG A 17 20.93 29.09 -11.59
CA ARG A 17 21.19 28.40 -10.31
C ARG A 17 19.99 28.46 -9.36
N HIS A 18 19.29 29.59 -9.29
CA HIS A 18 18.09 29.72 -8.44
C HIS A 18 16.87 28.98 -9.02
N LEU A 19 16.70 28.98 -10.34
CA LEU A 19 15.66 28.19 -11.03
C LEU A 19 15.88 26.68 -10.89
N LEU A 20 17.11 26.18 -11.08
CA LEU A 20 17.44 24.77 -10.93
C LEU A 20 17.32 24.29 -9.47
N ALA A 21 17.71 25.12 -8.50
CA ALA A 21 17.54 24.81 -7.09
C ALA A 21 16.05 24.78 -6.65
N GLY A 22 15.21 25.64 -7.21
CA GLY A 22 13.76 25.65 -6.94
C GLY A 22 13.03 24.42 -7.47
N VAL A 23 13.40 23.94 -8.67
CA VAL A 23 12.81 22.73 -9.28
C VAL A 23 13.19 21.46 -8.51
N ALA A 24 14.43 21.36 -8.03
CA ALA A 24 14.90 20.20 -7.26
C ALA A 24 14.18 20.04 -5.91
N ILE A 25 13.79 21.15 -5.26
CA ILE A 25 13.07 21.14 -3.98
C ILE A 25 11.58 20.80 -4.19
N ALA A 26 10.98 21.20 -5.31
CA ALA A 26 9.58 20.90 -5.64
C ALA A 26 9.32 19.41 -5.97
N LEU A 27 10.34 18.65 -6.38
CA LEU A 27 10.21 17.23 -6.72
C LEU A 27 10.26 16.28 -5.50
N LEU A 28 10.63 16.76 -4.31
CA LEU A 28 10.81 15.92 -3.13
C LEU A 28 9.52 15.58 -2.38
N VAL A 29 8.40 16.24 -2.69
CA VAL A 29 7.13 16.09 -1.94
C VAL A 29 6.16 15.04 -2.49
N VAL A 30 6.53 14.26 -3.50
CA VAL A 30 5.61 13.33 -4.21
C VAL A 30 5.79 11.86 -3.82
N SER A 31 6.62 11.51 -2.84
CA SER A 31 6.87 10.09 -2.49
C SER A 31 5.88 9.49 -1.48
N CYS A 32 4.75 10.14 -1.19
CA CYS A 32 3.70 9.53 -0.37
C CYS A 32 2.95 8.47 -1.20
N SER A 33 3.37 7.20 -1.10
CA SER A 33 2.59 6.08 -1.61
C SER A 33 1.35 5.90 -0.73
N THR A 34 0.16 5.97 -1.33
CA THR A 34 -1.10 5.65 -0.65
C THR A 34 -1.15 4.15 -0.33
N GLY A 35 -0.82 3.80 0.91
CA GLY A 35 -0.89 2.43 1.40
C GLY A 35 -2.34 2.00 1.65
N TYR A 36 -2.64 0.72 1.46
CA TYR A 36 -3.91 0.14 1.86
C TYR A 36 -3.91 -0.14 3.36
N MET A 37 -4.94 0.32 4.07
CA MET A 37 -5.20 -0.13 5.44
C MET A 37 -6.18 -1.29 5.44
N ALA A 38 -5.73 -2.44 5.92
CA ALA A 38 -6.59 -3.59 6.15
C ALA A 38 -7.64 -3.26 7.24
N PRO A 39 -8.95 -3.31 6.92
CA PRO A 39 -9.99 -2.90 7.86
C PRO A 39 -10.13 -3.91 9.00
N PRO A 40 -10.38 -3.48 10.25
CA PRO A 40 -10.71 -4.40 11.33
C PRO A 40 -12.04 -5.12 11.05
N VAL A 41 -12.23 -6.27 11.71
CA VAL A 41 -13.51 -6.99 11.63
C VAL A 41 -14.62 -6.12 12.22
N SER A 42 -15.60 -5.78 11.38
CA SER A 42 -16.73 -4.90 11.69
C SER A 42 -18.06 -5.57 11.30
N PRO A 43 -19.21 -5.08 11.79
CA PRO A 43 -20.52 -5.57 11.34
C PRO A 43 -20.69 -5.55 9.81
N GLN A 44 -20.15 -4.53 9.14
CA GLN A 44 -20.15 -4.40 7.69
C GLN A 44 -19.32 -5.51 7.02
N LEU A 45 -18.18 -5.89 7.62
CA LEU A 45 -17.32 -6.96 7.09
C LEU A 45 -17.97 -8.32 7.25
N LEU A 46 -18.64 -8.52 8.39
CA LEU A 46 -19.42 -9.73 8.66
C LEU A 46 -20.57 -9.88 7.66
N GLN A 47 -21.29 -8.80 7.32
CA GLN A 47 -22.34 -8.83 6.29
C GLN A 47 -21.82 -9.22 4.90
N GLY A 48 -20.55 -8.92 4.62
CA GLY A 48 -19.88 -9.30 3.38
C GLY A 48 -19.47 -10.77 3.29
N SER A 49 -19.59 -11.55 4.36
CA SER A 49 -19.10 -12.93 4.45
C SER A 49 -20.19 -13.91 4.89
N ARG A 50 -19.97 -15.20 4.57
CA ARG A 50 -20.73 -16.32 5.15
C ARG A 50 -19.99 -16.97 6.33
N GLU A 51 -18.76 -16.52 6.59
CA GLU A 51 -17.90 -17.06 7.64
C GLU A 51 -18.29 -16.54 9.01
N SER A 52 -17.98 -17.33 10.04
CA SER A 52 -18.20 -16.90 11.41
C SER A 52 -17.29 -15.73 11.80
N SER A 53 -17.75 -14.90 12.74
CA SER A 53 -16.95 -13.81 13.31
C SER A 53 -15.61 -14.30 13.85
N ALA A 54 -15.56 -15.49 14.46
CA ALA A 54 -14.34 -16.08 14.97
C ALA A 54 -13.30 -16.37 13.86
N ILE A 55 -13.72 -16.88 12.71
CA ILE A 55 -12.82 -17.16 11.58
C ILE A 55 -12.30 -15.86 10.97
N LEU A 56 -13.17 -14.87 10.76
CA LEU A 56 -12.76 -13.57 10.24
C LEU A 56 -11.81 -12.84 11.20
N GLN A 57 -12.06 -12.92 12.51
CA GLN A 57 -11.18 -12.34 13.52
C GLN A 57 -9.81 -13.03 13.54
N ARG A 58 -9.79 -14.36 13.41
CA ARG A 58 -8.53 -15.11 13.28
C ARG A 58 -7.76 -14.67 12.04
N GLY A 59 -8.43 -14.60 10.88
CA GLY A 59 -7.85 -14.17 9.62
C GLY A 59 -7.25 -12.77 9.71
N TYR A 60 -7.99 -11.81 10.28
CA TYR A 60 -7.50 -10.46 10.54
C TYR A 60 -6.25 -10.46 11.42
N VAL A 61 -6.26 -11.15 12.57
CA VAL A 61 -5.10 -11.19 13.48
C VAL A 61 -3.86 -11.78 12.81
N VAL A 62 -4.02 -12.87 12.04
CA VAL A 62 -2.93 -13.49 11.30
C VAL A 62 -2.42 -12.55 10.21
N HIS A 63 -3.32 -11.95 9.42
CA HIS A 63 -2.99 -11.00 8.37
C HIS A 63 -2.14 -9.84 8.91
N GLN A 64 -2.61 -9.20 9.99
CA GLN A 64 -1.88 -8.11 10.66
C GLN A 64 -0.50 -8.54 11.17
N ALA A 65 -0.38 -9.76 11.70
CA ALA A 65 0.83 -10.23 12.33
C ALA A 65 1.86 -10.82 11.35
N LYS A 66 1.46 -11.24 10.15
CA LYS A 66 2.30 -12.05 9.24
C LYS A 66 2.45 -11.44 7.85
N CYS A 67 1.40 -10.88 7.26
CA CYS A 67 1.39 -10.54 5.83
C CYS A 67 2.11 -9.22 5.49
N ALA A 68 2.31 -8.31 6.46
CA ALA A 68 3.07 -7.06 6.24
C ALA A 68 4.58 -7.18 6.54
N LYS A 69 5.11 -8.40 6.70
CA LYS A 69 6.53 -8.59 7.04
C LYS A 69 7.48 -8.41 5.86
N CYS A 70 6.99 -8.66 4.65
CA CYS A 70 7.80 -8.66 3.42
C CYS A 70 7.47 -7.48 2.51
N HIS A 71 6.21 -7.05 2.46
CA HIS A 71 5.73 -5.88 1.72
C HIS A 71 4.55 -5.23 2.46
N PRO A 72 4.17 -3.98 2.15
CA PRO A 72 2.95 -3.35 2.68
C PRO A 72 1.70 -4.13 2.29
N PHE A 73 0.61 -3.94 3.04
CA PHE A 73 -0.67 -4.54 2.66
C PHE A 73 -1.16 -4.00 1.32
N GLU A 74 -1.72 -4.89 0.52
CA GLU A 74 -2.33 -4.58 -0.77
C GLU A 74 -3.85 -4.71 -0.67
N ASN A 75 -4.57 -3.89 -1.43
CA ASN A 75 -6.02 -3.91 -1.41
C ASN A 75 -6.53 -5.19 -2.11
N PRO A 76 -7.21 -6.12 -1.42
CA PRO A 76 -7.67 -7.37 -2.02
C PRO A 76 -8.73 -7.15 -3.11
N ALA A 77 -9.33 -5.95 -3.20
CA ALA A 77 -10.23 -5.59 -4.30
C ALA A 77 -9.50 -5.40 -5.64
N ASN A 78 -8.17 -5.28 -5.65
CA ASN A 78 -7.37 -5.12 -6.87
C ASN A 78 -7.15 -6.44 -7.63
N TYR A 79 -7.51 -7.58 -7.04
CA TYR A 79 -7.27 -8.90 -7.62
C TYR A 79 -8.58 -9.64 -7.85
N GLU A 80 -8.61 -10.50 -8.86
CA GLU A 80 -9.74 -11.41 -9.07
C GLU A 80 -9.87 -12.41 -7.93
N ILE A 81 -11.09 -12.92 -7.70
CA ILE A 81 -11.33 -13.89 -6.61
C ILE A 81 -10.51 -15.16 -6.84
N SER A 82 -10.48 -15.66 -8.07
CA SER A 82 -9.70 -16.86 -8.43
C SER A 82 -8.21 -16.66 -8.17
N ASP A 83 -7.68 -15.47 -8.46
CA ASP A 83 -6.26 -15.19 -8.27
C ASP A 83 -5.87 -15.13 -6.78
N LEU A 84 -6.72 -14.53 -5.94
CA LEU A 84 -6.56 -14.59 -4.49
C LEU A 84 -6.59 -16.04 -3.96
N THR A 85 -7.50 -16.86 -4.47
CA THR A 85 -7.73 -18.22 -3.96
C THR A 85 -6.70 -19.23 -4.45
N GLU A 86 -6.27 -19.13 -5.71
CA GLU A 86 -5.48 -20.17 -6.36
C GLU A 86 -3.98 -19.85 -6.40
N ASN A 87 -3.62 -18.56 -6.39
CA ASN A 87 -2.23 -18.13 -6.57
C ASN A 87 -1.71 -17.32 -5.37
N ILE A 88 -2.29 -16.13 -5.12
CA ILE A 88 -1.71 -15.14 -4.21
C ILE A 88 -1.70 -15.63 -2.76
N VAL A 89 -2.84 -16.05 -2.21
CA VAL A 89 -2.88 -16.48 -0.80
C VAL A 89 -2.08 -17.77 -0.58
N PRO A 90 -2.16 -18.82 -1.43
CA PRO A 90 -1.31 -20.00 -1.30
C PRO A 90 0.19 -19.68 -1.35
N GLU A 91 0.63 -18.84 -2.28
CA GLU A 91 2.03 -18.41 -2.38
C GLU A 91 2.47 -17.66 -1.11
N MET A 92 1.70 -16.67 -0.69
CA MET A 92 2.02 -15.87 0.49
C MET A 92 1.93 -16.67 1.79
N ALA A 93 1.05 -17.67 1.86
CA ALA A 93 0.96 -18.58 2.99
C ALA A 93 2.22 -19.44 3.12
N SER A 94 2.78 -19.92 2.00
CA SER A 94 4.07 -20.62 1.97
C SER A 94 5.20 -19.72 2.46
N GLU A 95 5.34 -18.52 1.90
CA GLU A 95 6.38 -17.55 2.27
C GLU A 95 6.28 -17.11 3.74
N SER A 96 5.05 -16.92 4.23
CA SER A 96 4.76 -16.51 5.61
C SER A 96 4.72 -17.67 6.61
N LYS A 97 4.91 -18.91 6.13
CA LYS A 97 4.84 -20.16 6.91
C LYS A 97 3.54 -20.29 7.70
N LEU A 98 2.42 -19.94 7.06
CA LEU A 98 1.10 -20.18 7.64
C LEU A 98 0.79 -21.68 7.61
N ASN A 99 0.09 -22.15 8.64
CA ASN A 99 -0.55 -23.47 8.54
C ASN A 99 -1.85 -23.33 7.73
N HIS A 100 -2.39 -24.47 7.28
CA HIS A 100 -3.59 -24.49 6.45
C HIS A 100 -4.81 -23.80 7.10
N ALA A 101 -4.98 -23.89 8.42
CA ALA A 101 -6.11 -23.23 9.09
C ALA A 101 -5.98 -21.70 9.08
N ASP A 102 -4.76 -21.19 9.25
CA ASP A 102 -4.47 -19.75 9.21
C ASP A 102 -4.54 -19.21 7.79
N GLU A 103 -4.08 -19.96 6.79
CA GLU A 103 -4.25 -19.63 5.37
C GLU A 103 -5.73 -19.46 5.01
N GLN A 104 -6.57 -20.45 5.34
CA GLN A 104 -8.01 -20.39 5.06
C GLN A 104 -8.69 -19.22 5.79
N ALA A 105 -8.29 -18.96 7.04
CA ALA A 105 -8.81 -17.81 7.78
C ALA A 105 -8.41 -16.47 7.15
N VAL A 106 -7.16 -16.32 6.68
CA VAL A 106 -6.70 -15.12 5.96
C VAL A 106 -7.46 -14.96 4.65
N LEU A 107 -7.60 -16.03 3.85
CA LEU A 107 -8.37 -15.98 2.61
C LEU A 107 -9.82 -15.53 2.87
N ALA A 108 -10.49 -16.14 3.84
CA ALA A 108 -11.84 -15.76 4.27
C ALA A 108 -11.95 -14.27 4.63
N TYR A 109 -10.98 -13.77 5.41
CA TYR A 109 -10.92 -12.36 5.77
C TYR A 109 -10.73 -11.46 4.54
N LEU A 110 -9.80 -11.76 3.63
CA LEU A 110 -9.53 -10.96 2.44
C LEU A 110 -10.73 -10.92 1.48
N LEU A 111 -11.42 -12.06 1.31
CA LEU A 111 -12.64 -12.16 0.50
C LEU A 111 -13.83 -11.38 1.09
N ALA A 112 -13.84 -11.16 2.41
CA ALA A 112 -14.81 -10.28 3.05
C ALA A 112 -14.38 -8.81 2.93
N ALA A 113 -13.10 -8.51 3.21
CA ALA A 113 -12.53 -7.17 3.20
C ALA A 113 -12.61 -6.50 1.83
N ARG A 114 -12.47 -7.25 0.73
CA ARG A 114 -12.58 -6.72 -0.64
C ARG A 114 -13.95 -6.11 -0.99
N LYS A 115 -14.99 -6.39 -0.18
CA LYS A 115 -16.35 -5.87 -0.40
C LYS A 115 -16.61 -4.56 0.35
N ILE A 116 -15.65 -4.10 1.15
CA ILE A 116 -15.74 -2.85 1.90
C ILE A 116 -14.94 -1.77 1.16
N PRO A 117 -15.41 -0.51 1.14
CA PRO A 117 -14.62 0.61 0.64
C PRO A 117 -13.23 0.63 1.29
N ALA A 118 -12.18 0.67 0.46
CA ALA A 118 -10.81 0.71 0.94
C ALA A 118 -10.57 1.97 1.78
N GLN A 119 -9.92 1.81 2.93
CA GLN A 119 -9.43 2.93 3.71
C GLN A 119 -8.01 3.27 3.23
N GLN A 120 -7.85 4.49 2.69
CA GLN A 120 -6.55 5.00 2.23
C GLN A 120 -5.79 5.61 3.42
N GLN A 121 -4.48 5.38 3.50
CA GLN A 121 -3.56 6.05 4.43
C GLN A 121 -3.28 7.50 4.05
#